data_AF-A0A7C1CS38-F1
#
_entry.id   AF-A0A7C1CS38-F1
#
_cell.length_a   1.000
_cell.length_b   1.000
_cell.length_c   1.000
_cell.angle_alpha   90.00
_cell.angle_beta   90.00
_cell.angle_gamma   90.00
#
_symmetry.space_group_name_H-M   'P 1'
#
loop_
_entity.id
_entity.type
_entity.pdbx_description
1 polymer ?
#
loop_
_entity_poly.entity_id
_entity_poly.type
_entity_poly.pdbx_seq_one_letter_code
_entity_poly.pdbx_strand_id
1 'polypeptide(L)'
;MKKLILSIVVLTGLALNLNAQNIQGKTDDLGRIALAAIVPEQATGIPQEARRMLVNKMSQIATQNGLGATAANPRFCIVPLVTEISKEITPTAPPMQAVNLDVTFYIVDAASQNIFSQTNISVKGVGQTEAKAYIQALRNINVRAGQFKGFIEKGKEKIIEYYNSQCDVVLKGAQALAGQRKYEEALFVLLSVPDVCRECFDKSMDLSVEIYKQYANYKCTEYMAGAKAAWANMNADKAAEYLGKITPDMECYTDAVRLTDEITQKMLADGANVWDFKMKQYDDSIEKDKMMIQAGKEIAVAWAYWGAAPYFNWDWSWLYEKK
;
A
#
# COMPACT_ATOMS: atom_id res chain seq x y z
N MET A 1 -6.64 52.88 57.31
CA MET A 1 -5.88 51.61 57.42
C MET A 1 -6.79 50.50 57.88
N LYS A 2 -6.73 49.35 57.19
CA LYS A 2 -7.31 48.04 57.55
C LYS A 2 -8.84 47.94 57.40
N LYS A 3 -9.45 46.89 56.86
CA LYS A 3 -9.11 45.65 56.15
C LYS A 3 -10.49 45.20 55.58
N LEU A 4 -10.59 44.87 54.30
CA LEU A 4 -10.75 43.51 53.78
C LEU A 4 -11.90 42.68 54.41
N ILE A 5 -12.72 42.10 53.52
CA ILE A 5 -13.65 40.96 53.70
C ILE A 5 -15.10 41.35 54.01
N LEU A 6 -15.95 41.35 52.97
CA LEU A 6 -17.20 40.59 52.98
C LEU A 6 -17.70 40.37 51.53
N SER A 7 -17.60 39.12 51.08
CA SER A 7 -18.60 38.40 50.27
C SER A 7 -18.95 38.99 48.88
N ILE A 8 -18.25 38.64 47.79
CA ILE A 8 -18.45 37.40 47.00
C ILE A 8 -19.92 36.94 46.94
N VAL A 9 -20.80 37.72 46.30
CA VAL A 9 -22.14 37.25 45.86
C VAL A 9 -22.51 37.68 44.44
N VAL A 10 -21.68 38.45 43.72
CA VAL A 10 -22.02 38.95 42.38
C VAL A 10 -20.96 38.60 41.33
N LEU A 11 -20.66 37.31 41.24
CA LEU A 11 -20.30 36.69 39.96
C LEU A 11 -21.35 35.63 39.64
N THR A 12 -22.52 36.15 39.26
CA THR A 12 -23.32 35.65 38.14
C THR A 12 -22.61 34.55 37.35
N GLY A 13 -22.79 33.29 37.72
CA GLY A 13 -23.94 32.51 37.26
C GLY A 13 -24.22 32.49 35.75
N LEU A 14 -23.33 33.00 34.89
CA LEU A 14 -23.31 32.59 33.49
C LEU A 14 -22.67 31.21 33.45
N ALA A 15 -23.51 30.20 33.59
CA ALA A 15 -23.27 28.88 33.02
C ALA A 15 -23.02 29.08 31.53
N LEU A 16 -21.75 29.30 31.18
CA LEU A 16 -21.24 29.09 29.85
C LEU A 16 -21.54 27.64 29.52
N ASN A 17 -22.54 27.42 28.67
CA ASN A 17 -22.67 26.21 27.88
C ASN A 17 -21.45 26.15 26.95
N LEU A 18 -20.28 25.81 27.51
CA LEU A 18 -19.16 25.32 26.76
C LEU A 18 -19.54 23.90 26.31
N ASN A 19 -20.26 23.84 25.19
CA ASN A 19 -20.23 22.68 24.34
C ASN A 19 -18.80 22.56 23.79
N ALA A 20 -17.88 22.02 24.60
CA ALA A 20 -16.68 21.41 24.09
C ALA A 20 -17.09 20.08 23.44
N GLN A 21 -17.78 20.16 22.31
CA GLN A 21 -17.89 19.02 21.41
C GLN A 21 -16.53 18.86 20.75
N ASN A 22 -15.70 17.99 21.33
CA ASN A 22 -14.54 17.44 20.63
C ASN A 22 -15.08 16.61 19.45
N ILE A 23 -15.23 17.24 18.28
CA ILE A 23 -15.43 16.55 17.00
C ILE A 23 -14.07 16.03 16.53
N GLN A 24 -13.42 15.19 17.35
CA GLN A 24 -12.13 14.56 17.04
C GLN A 24 -12.32 13.13 16.51
N GLY A 25 -13.51 12.84 15.95
CA GLY A 25 -13.89 11.51 15.47
C GLY A 25 -14.43 11.45 14.04
N LYS A 26 -14.49 12.57 13.29
CA LYS A 26 -15.06 12.57 11.92
C LYS A 26 -14.27 13.40 10.87
N THR A 27 -13.18 14.05 11.25
CA THR A 27 -12.59 15.15 10.45
C THR A 27 -11.21 14.92 9.87
N ASP A 28 -10.61 13.72 10.00
CA ASP A 28 -9.28 13.46 9.40
C ASP A 28 -9.15 12.11 8.70
N ASP A 29 -10.25 11.38 8.54
CA ASP A 29 -10.26 10.09 7.83
C ASP A 29 -9.79 10.27 6.37
N LEU A 30 -10.24 11.33 5.70
CA LEU A 30 -9.74 11.71 4.38
C LEU A 30 -8.24 12.05 4.38
N GLY A 31 -7.71 12.60 5.48
CA GLY A 31 -6.28 12.94 5.61
C GLY A 31 -5.36 11.73 5.70
N ARG A 32 -5.90 10.54 5.99
CA ARG A 32 -5.13 9.30 6.15
C ARG A 32 -4.94 8.50 4.86
N ILE A 33 -5.71 8.79 3.81
CA ILE A 33 -5.55 8.14 2.50
C ILE A 33 -4.47 8.85 1.72
N ALA A 34 -3.27 8.29 1.67
CA ALA A 34 -2.17 8.85 0.88
C ALA A 34 -2.34 8.50 -0.61
N LEU A 35 -2.10 9.47 -1.49
CA LEU A 35 -2.15 9.31 -2.95
C LEU A 35 -0.75 9.52 -3.55
N ALA A 36 -0.29 8.58 -4.36
CA ALA A 36 0.97 8.73 -5.09
C ALA A 36 0.75 9.22 -6.51
N ALA A 37 1.66 10.06 -7.01
CA ALA A 37 1.65 10.52 -8.39
C ALA A 37 2.46 9.57 -9.27
N ILE A 38 1.82 8.94 -10.25
CA ILE A 38 2.49 7.99 -11.17
C ILE A 38 2.17 8.37 -12.61
N VAL A 39 3.19 8.36 -13.47
CA VAL A 39 3.01 8.37 -14.93
C VAL A 39 3.49 7.01 -15.45
N PRO A 40 2.57 6.05 -15.66
CA PRO A 40 2.88 4.69 -16.13
C PRO A 40 3.58 4.67 -17.48
N GLU A 41 4.52 3.75 -17.72
CA GLU A 41 5.17 3.60 -19.04
C GLU A 41 4.14 3.39 -20.17
N GLN A 42 3.05 2.70 -19.86
CA GLN A 42 1.89 2.47 -20.72
C GLN A 42 1.13 3.75 -21.12
N ALA A 43 1.33 4.87 -20.40
CA ALA A 43 0.84 6.18 -20.80
C ALA A 43 1.64 6.71 -22.01
N THR A 44 1.35 6.13 -23.18
CA THR A 44 1.93 6.50 -24.47
C THR A 44 1.43 7.86 -24.96
N GLY A 45 2.12 8.47 -25.92
CA GLY A 45 1.76 9.81 -26.44
C GLY A 45 2.26 10.98 -25.57
N ILE A 46 3.02 10.71 -24.50
CA ILE A 46 3.66 11.73 -23.68
C ILE A 46 5.17 11.70 -23.94
N PRO A 47 5.79 12.79 -24.46
CA PRO A 47 7.24 12.88 -24.63
C PRO A 47 7.98 12.61 -23.32
N GLN A 48 9.09 11.87 -23.36
CA GLN A 48 9.82 11.42 -22.16
C GLN A 48 10.20 12.59 -21.24
N GLU A 49 10.62 13.72 -21.84
CA GLU A 49 11.02 14.94 -21.15
C GLU A 49 9.83 15.65 -20.46
N ALA A 50 8.61 15.42 -20.94
CA ALA A 50 7.38 15.99 -20.42
C ALA A 50 6.80 15.17 -19.25
N ARG A 51 7.14 13.88 -19.13
CA ARG A 51 6.60 12.99 -18.09
C ARG A 51 6.95 13.46 -16.68
N ARG A 52 8.18 13.94 -16.45
CA ARG A 52 8.59 14.47 -15.14
C ARG A 52 7.76 15.68 -14.72
N MET A 53 7.33 16.51 -15.68
CA MET A 53 6.46 17.66 -15.41
C MET A 53 5.09 17.19 -14.89
N LEU A 54 4.50 16.15 -15.50
CA LEU A 54 3.23 15.57 -15.05
C LEU A 54 3.32 14.99 -13.65
N VAL A 55 4.35 14.19 -13.37
CA VAL A 55 4.60 13.67 -12.01
C VAL A 55 4.63 14.83 -11.02
N ASN A 56 5.43 15.86 -11.28
CA ASN A 56 5.54 17.03 -10.40
C ASN A 56 4.21 17.75 -10.20
N LYS A 57 3.40 17.92 -11.26
CA LYS A 57 2.08 18.56 -11.17
C LYS A 57 1.10 17.74 -10.34
N MET A 58 1.04 16.43 -10.55
CA MET A 58 0.19 15.54 -9.75
C MET A 58 0.65 15.45 -8.29
N SER A 59 1.96 15.42 -8.03
CA SER A 59 2.49 15.50 -6.65
C SER A 59 2.12 16.82 -5.99
N GLN A 60 2.16 17.94 -6.71
CA GLN A 60 1.69 19.23 -6.21
C GLN A 60 0.18 19.23 -5.92
N ILE A 61 -0.64 18.63 -6.80
CA ILE A 61 -2.08 18.47 -6.58
C ILE A 61 -2.35 17.66 -5.31
N ALA A 62 -1.68 16.53 -5.11
CA ALA A 62 -1.83 15.72 -3.91
C ALA A 62 -1.43 16.54 -2.66
N THR A 63 -0.22 17.11 -2.67
CA THR A 63 0.36 17.79 -1.48
C THR A 63 -0.41 19.02 -1.06
N GLN A 64 -0.92 19.80 -2.02
CA GLN A 64 -1.76 20.96 -1.72
C GLN A 64 -3.12 20.59 -1.12
N ASN A 65 -3.57 19.35 -1.31
CA ASN A 65 -4.78 18.79 -0.71
C ASN A 65 -4.44 17.91 0.51
N GLY A 66 -3.33 18.24 1.20
CA GLY A 66 -2.94 17.67 2.49
C GLY A 66 -2.19 16.34 2.41
N LEU A 67 -1.74 15.90 1.24
CA LEU A 67 -1.23 14.53 1.05
C LEU A 67 0.00 14.44 0.14
N GLY A 68 1.07 13.84 0.61
CA GLY A 68 2.14 13.36 -0.27
C GLY A 68 2.48 11.94 0.11
N ALA A 69 2.31 11.00 -0.82
CA ALA A 69 2.88 9.68 -0.68
C ALA A 69 4.16 9.59 -1.51
N THR A 70 5.28 9.28 -0.86
CA THR A 70 6.48 8.76 -1.52
C THR A 70 6.65 7.30 -1.09
N ALA A 71 5.60 6.49 -1.26
CA ALA A 71 5.64 5.09 -0.89
C ALA A 71 6.17 4.27 -2.06
N ALA A 72 7.02 3.28 -1.77
CA ALA A 72 7.32 2.22 -2.71
C ALA A 72 6.07 1.33 -2.82
N ASN A 73 5.50 1.23 -4.03
CA ASN A 73 4.26 0.50 -4.38
C ASN A 73 3.01 1.06 -3.72
N PRO A 74 2.62 2.28 -4.10
CA PRO A 74 1.40 2.87 -3.62
C PRO A 74 0.20 2.12 -4.20
N ARG A 75 -0.78 1.81 -3.34
CA ARG A 75 -2.07 1.25 -3.74
C ARG A 75 -2.91 2.29 -4.48
N PHE A 76 -3.09 3.45 -3.85
CA PHE A 76 -3.88 4.54 -4.43
C PHE A 76 -3.01 5.52 -5.18
N CYS A 77 -3.35 5.74 -6.45
CA CYS A 77 -2.54 6.54 -7.36
C CYS A 77 -3.36 7.64 -8.02
N ILE A 78 -2.69 8.76 -8.31
CA ILE A 78 -3.11 9.74 -9.32
C ILE A 78 -2.34 9.40 -10.59
N VAL A 79 -3.07 9.10 -11.67
CA VAL A 79 -2.50 8.77 -12.98
C VAL A 79 -3.10 9.64 -14.09
N PRO A 80 -2.31 10.08 -15.08
CA PRO A 80 -2.80 10.94 -16.15
C PRO A 80 -3.03 10.18 -17.46
N LEU A 81 -4.03 10.60 -18.24
CA LEU A 81 -4.19 10.28 -19.65
C LEU A 81 -4.11 11.58 -20.44
N VAL A 82 -3.16 11.68 -21.36
CA VAL A 82 -2.96 12.86 -22.20
C VAL A 82 -3.47 12.55 -23.60
N THR A 83 -4.42 13.35 -24.08
CA THR A 83 -4.96 13.26 -25.43
C THR A 83 -4.57 14.51 -26.21
N GLU A 84 -3.93 14.32 -27.36
CA GLU A 84 -3.62 15.41 -28.29
C GLU A 84 -4.90 15.77 -29.07
N ILE A 85 -5.46 16.95 -28.81
CA ILE A 85 -6.67 17.45 -29.49
C ILE A 85 -6.31 18.08 -30.83
N SER A 86 -5.22 18.85 -30.87
CA SER A 86 -4.65 19.35 -32.11
C SER A 86 -3.15 19.58 -31.99
N LYS A 87 -2.46 19.45 -33.11
CA LYS A 87 -1.05 19.79 -33.27
C LYS A 87 -0.85 20.49 -34.61
N GLU A 88 -0.27 21.68 -34.55
CA GLU A 88 -0.10 22.56 -35.71
C GLU A 88 1.28 23.21 -35.68
N ILE A 89 1.82 23.53 -36.86
CA ILE A 89 3.03 24.34 -36.98
C ILE A 89 2.61 25.79 -37.16
N THR A 90 3.06 26.67 -36.27
CA THR A 90 2.72 28.09 -36.32
C THR A 90 3.42 28.79 -37.49
N PRO A 91 2.76 29.76 -38.16
CA PRO A 91 3.34 30.53 -39.25
C PRO A 91 4.27 31.65 -38.71
N THR A 92 5.18 31.32 -37.80
CA THR A 92 6.15 32.24 -37.19
C THR A 92 7.55 32.02 -37.76
N ALA A 93 8.44 32.99 -37.60
CA ALA A 93 9.87 32.84 -37.88
C ALA A 93 10.67 32.93 -36.56
N PRO A 94 11.29 31.84 -36.06
CA PRO A 94 11.26 30.48 -36.60
C PRO A 94 9.89 29.78 -36.43
N PRO A 95 9.57 28.76 -37.24
CA PRO A 95 8.36 27.94 -37.04
C PRO A 95 8.35 27.30 -35.65
N MET A 96 7.20 27.25 -35.01
CA MET A 96 7.01 26.60 -33.70
C MET A 96 5.94 25.52 -33.80
N GLN A 97 5.98 24.56 -32.88
CA GLN A 97 4.94 23.55 -32.68
C GLN A 97 3.94 24.09 -31.66
N ALA A 98 2.65 24.14 -32.03
CA ALA A 98 1.55 24.45 -31.14
C ALA A 98 0.72 23.19 -30.90
N VAL A 99 0.50 22.86 -29.62
CA VAL A 99 -0.28 21.70 -29.20
C VAL A 99 -1.45 22.15 -28.33
N ASN A 100 -2.59 21.48 -28.49
CA ASN A 100 -3.72 21.55 -27.59
C ASN A 100 -3.93 20.15 -27.01
N LEU A 101 -3.80 20.04 -25.69
CA LEU A 101 -3.83 18.76 -24.98
C LEU A 101 -5.01 18.75 -24.01
N ASP A 102 -5.75 17.65 -23.98
CA ASP A 102 -6.65 17.32 -22.88
C ASP A 102 -5.94 16.34 -21.94
N VAL A 103 -5.74 16.77 -20.69
CA VAL A 103 -5.12 15.96 -19.65
C VAL A 103 -6.22 15.53 -18.68
N THR A 104 -6.54 14.25 -18.69
CA THR A 104 -7.44 13.64 -17.71
C THR A 104 -6.63 13.04 -16.58
N PHE A 105 -7.00 13.32 -15.34
CA PHE A 105 -6.41 12.71 -14.14
C PHE A 105 -7.42 11.76 -13.54
N TYR A 106 -6.94 10.58 -13.14
CA TYR A 106 -7.72 9.57 -12.43
C TYR A 106 -7.16 9.34 -11.04
N ILE A 107 -8.02 9.16 -10.05
CA ILE A 107 -7.67 8.52 -8.77
C ILE A 107 -8.12 7.07 -8.85
N VAL A 108 -7.18 6.16 -8.64
CA VAL A 108 -7.37 4.72 -8.87
C VAL A 108 -6.83 3.90 -7.70
N ASP A 109 -7.40 2.71 -7.49
CA ASP A 109 -6.72 1.62 -6.77
C ASP A 109 -6.03 0.76 -7.81
N ALA A 110 -4.71 0.79 -7.79
CA ALA A 110 -3.90 0.07 -8.75
C ALA A 110 -3.94 -1.45 -8.57
N ALA A 111 -4.28 -1.94 -7.37
CA ALA A 111 -4.45 -3.37 -7.08
C ALA A 111 -5.77 -3.91 -7.62
N SER A 112 -6.88 -3.19 -7.38
CA SER A 112 -8.21 -3.62 -7.80
C SER A 112 -8.66 -3.08 -9.17
N GLN A 113 -7.83 -2.26 -9.81
CA GLN A 113 -8.09 -1.64 -11.12
C GLN A 113 -9.38 -0.80 -11.16
N ASN A 114 -9.72 -0.18 -10.02
CA ASN A 114 -10.92 0.65 -9.89
C ASN A 114 -10.57 2.13 -10.07
N ILE A 115 -11.43 2.86 -10.79
CA ILE A 115 -11.39 4.33 -10.91
C ILE A 115 -12.40 4.92 -9.93
N PHE A 116 -11.95 5.72 -8.97
CA PHE A 116 -12.81 6.35 -7.96
C PHE A 116 -13.25 7.76 -8.32
N SER A 117 -12.37 8.50 -9.01
CA SER A 117 -12.63 9.88 -9.40
C SER A 117 -11.81 10.24 -10.61
N GLN A 118 -12.31 11.20 -11.38
CA GLN A 118 -11.60 11.76 -12.52
C GLN A 118 -11.87 13.25 -12.65
N THR A 119 -10.92 13.97 -13.24
CA THR A 119 -11.07 15.37 -13.66
C THR A 119 -10.25 15.61 -14.93
N ASN A 120 -10.62 16.61 -15.73
CA ASN A 120 -9.92 16.93 -16.96
C ASN A 120 -9.54 18.41 -17.03
N ILE A 121 -8.50 18.70 -17.80
CA ILE A 121 -8.11 20.07 -18.18
C ILE A 121 -7.65 20.11 -19.61
N SER A 122 -8.03 21.18 -20.30
CA SER A 122 -7.44 21.53 -21.58
C SER A 122 -6.29 22.50 -21.34
N VAL A 123 -5.11 22.16 -21.85
CA VAL A 123 -3.92 23.01 -21.81
C VAL A 123 -3.32 23.16 -23.19
N LYS A 124 -2.90 24.38 -23.49
CA LYS A 124 -2.23 24.70 -24.75
C LYS A 124 -0.78 25.01 -24.50
N GLY A 125 0.07 24.67 -25.47
CA GLY A 125 1.44 25.11 -25.43
C GLY A 125 2.11 25.23 -26.78
N VAL A 126 3.13 26.07 -26.80
CA VAL A 126 3.89 26.40 -28.01
C VAL A 126 5.38 26.28 -27.70
N GLY A 127 6.13 25.60 -28.57
CA GLY A 127 7.55 25.36 -28.38
C GLY A 127 8.29 25.12 -29.69
N GLN A 128 9.61 25.31 -29.68
CA GLN A 128 10.45 25.05 -30.87
C GLN A 128 10.49 23.57 -31.28
N THR A 129 10.14 22.67 -30.36
CA THR A 129 9.99 21.23 -30.59
C THR A 129 8.70 20.76 -29.95
N GLU A 130 8.20 19.60 -30.37
CA GLU A 130 7.01 18.98 -29.79
C GLU A 130 7.16 18.80 -28.27
N ALA A 131 8.27 18.23 -27.81
CA ALA A 131 8.56 18.08 -26.38
C ALA A 131 8.52 19.41 -25.61
N LYS A 132 9.07 20.50 -26.18
CA LYS A 132 9.01 21.84 -25.58
C LYS A 132 7.57 22.37 -25.53
N ALA A 133 6.77 22.13 -26.57
CA ALA A 133 5.37 22.53 -26.62
C ALA A 133 4.54 21.79 -25.55
N TYR A 134 4.75 20.47 -25.40
CA TYR A 134 4.16 19.66 -24.34
C TYR A 134 4.56 20.14 -22.94
N ILE A 135 5.86 20.36 -22.68
CA ILE A 135 6.34 20.86 -21.38
C ILE A 135 5.70 22.22 -21.06
N GLN A 136 5.58 23.11 -22.04
CA GLN A 136 4.95 24.42 -21.87
C GLN A 136 3.45 24.26 -21.55
N ALA A 137 2.74 23.41 -22.30
CA ALA A 137 1.32 23.14 -22.06
C ALA A 137 1.09 22.59 -20.64
N LEU A 138 1.85 21.56 -20.25
CA LEU A 138 1.75 20.94 -18.93
C LEU A 138 2.19 21.87 -17.79
N ARG A 139 3.07 22.84 -18.06
CA ARG A 139 3.43 23.87 -17.07
C ARG A 139 2.23 24.77 -16.73
N ASN A 140 1.34 25.01 -17.69
CA ASN A 140 0.15 25.87 -17.54
C ASN A 140 -0.96 25.24 -16.68
N ILE A 141 -0.80 23.97 -16.28
CA ILE A 141 -1.71 23.30 -15.34
C ILE A 141 -1.69 24.07 -14.00
N ASN A 142 -2.82 24.71 -13.68
CA ASN A 142 -3.03 25.38 -12.40
C ASN A 142 -3.44 24.37 -11.33
N VAL A 143 -2.47 23.87 -10.58
CA VAL A 143 -2.66 22.90 -9.49
C VAL A 143 -3.57 23.40 -8.34
N ARG A 144 -3.81 24.73 -8.27
CA ARG A 144 -4.70 25.36 -7.27
C ARG A 144 -6.14 25.54 -7.78
N ALA A 145 -6.45 25.10 -9.00
CA ALA A 145 -7.80 25.17 -9.51
C ALA A 145 -8.77 24.38 -8.61
N GLY A 146 -9.91 24.97 -8.27
CA GLY A 146 -10.87 24.40 -7.31
C GLY A 146 -11.36 22.98 -7.67
N GLN A 147 -11.37 22.63 -8.96
CA GLN A 147 -11.70 21.28 -9.42
C GLN A 147 -10.78 20.20 -8.84
N PHE A 148 -9.50 20.50 -8.58
CA PHE A 148 -8.56 19.52 -8.03
C PHE A 148 -8.86 19.21 -6.57
N LYS A 149 -9.40 20.18 -5.83
CA LYS A 149 -9.91 19.94 -4.49
C LYS A 149 -11.07 18.95 -4.51
N GLY A 150 -12.09 19.22 -5.33
CA GLY A 150 -13.25 18.32 -5.48
C GLY A 150 -12.87 16.93 -6.03
N PHE A 151 -11.90 16.87 -6.95
CA PHE A 151 -11.36 15.62 -7.49
C PHE A 151 -10.76 14.73 -6.39
N ILE A 152 -9.93 15.31 -5.51
CA ILE A 152 -9.27 14.60 -4.41
C ILE A 152 -10.27 14.22 -3.31
N GLU A 153 -11.13 15.13 -2.89
CA GLU A 153 -12.14 14.88 -1.85
C GLU A 153 -13.09 13.76 -2.28
N LYS A 154 -13.67 13.86 -3.49
CA LYS A 154 -14.55 12.82 -4.04
C LYS A 154 -13.84 11.48 -4.22
N GLY A 155 -12.58 11.48 -4.66
CA GLY A 155 -11.81 10.24 -4.82
C GLY A 155 -11.66 9.48 -3.51
N LYS A 156 -11.35 10.18 -2.42
CA LYS A 156 -11.22 9.58 -1.09
C LYS A 156 -12.54 9.11 -0.51
N GLU A 157 -13.60 9.91 -0.65
CA GLU A 157 -14.95 9.50 -0.25
C GLU A 157 -15.32 8.19 -0.95
N LYS A 158 -15.07 8.10 -2.25
CA LYS A 158 -15.35 6.89 -3.05
C LYS A 158 -14.48 5.69 -2.67
N ILE A 159 -13.22 5.90 -2.28
CA ILE A 159 -12.37 4.84 -1.70
C ILE A 159 -13.00 4.29 -0.42
N ILE A 160 -13.37 5.17 0.52
CA ILE A 160 -13.98 4.76 1.80
C ILE A 160 -15.32 4.05 1.56
N GLU A 161 -16.18 4.60 0.70
CA GLU A 161 -17.46 4.00 0.33
C GLU A 161 -17.27 2.60 -0.28
N TYR A 162 -16.25 2.42 -1.14
CA TYR A 162 -15.96 1.13 -1.74
C TYR A 162 -15.61 0.09 -0.68
N TYR A 163 -14.64 0.34 0.21
CA TYR A 163 -14.27 -0.64 1.23
C TYR A 163 -15.37 -0.89 2.25
N ASN A 164 -16.15 0.14 2.60
CA ASN A 164 -17.27 -0.04 3.52
C ASN A 164 -18.40 -0.87 2.89
N SER A 165 -18.67 -0.72 1.59
CA SER A 165 -19.76 -1.45 0.91
C SER A 165 -19.34 -2.80 0.35
N GLN A 166 -18.06 -2.98 0.02
CA GLN A 166 -17.51 -4.19 -0.61
C GLN A 166 -16.68 -5.04 0.36
N CYS A 167 -16.72 -4.75 1.67
CA CYS A 167 -15.88 -5.46 2.63
C CYS A 167 -16.06 -6.97 2.56
N ASP A 168 -17.32 -7.45 2.54
CA ASP A 168 -17.61 -8.88 2.46
C ASP A 168 -17.05 -9.52 1.18
N VAL A 169 -16.99 -8.78 0.07
CA VAL A 169 -16.40 -9.25 -1.19
C VAL A 169 -14.88 -9.37 -1.05
N VAL A 170 -14.23 -8.36 -0.44
CA VAL A 170 -12.78 -8.37 -0.15
C VAL A 170 -12.42 -9.56 0.74
N LEU A 171 -13.15 -9.76 1.83
CA LEU A 171 -12.92 -10.86 2.79
C LEU A 171 -13.12 -12.23 2.13
N LYS A 172 -14.22 -12.43 1.41
CA LYS A 172 -14.49 -13.70 0.68
C LYS A 172 -13.47 -13.96 -0.42
N GLY A 173 -13.04 -12.92 -1.13
CA GLY A 173 -11.99 -13.02 -2.14
C GLY A 173 -10.67 -13.50 -1.57
N ALA A 174 -10.23 -12.92 -0.44
CA ALA A 174 -9.04 -13.36 0.27
C ALA A 174 -9.16 -14.81 0.76
N GLN A 175 -10.32 -15.20 1.28
CA GLN A 175 -10.53 -16.57 1.74
C GLN A 175 -10.54 -17.59 0.58
N ALA A 176 -11.07 -17.22 -0.59
CA ALA A 176 -10.99 -18.03 -1.80
C ALA A 176 -9.56 -18.18 -2.32
N LEU A 177 -8.72 -17.14 -2.21
CA LEU A 177 -7.29 -17.20 -2.53
C LEU A 177 -6.56 -18.15 -1.57
N ALA A 178 -6.81 -18.05 -0.26
CA ALA A 178 -6.27 -18.98 0.73
C ALA A 178 -6.71 -20.43 0.47
N GLY A 179 -7.96 -20.66 0.08
CA GLY A 179 -8.46 -21.99 -0.32
C GLY A 179 -7.73 -22.58 -1.55
N GLN A 180 -7.14 -21.72 -2.38
CA GLN A 180 -6.27 -22.10 -3.50
C GLN A 180 -4.78 -22.18 -3.11
N ARG A 181 -4.46 -22.09 -1.82
CA ARG A 181 -3.10 -21.99 -1.26
C ARG A 181 -2.30 -20.77 -1.74
N LYS A 182 -2.99 -19.76 -2.27
CA LYS A 182 -2.41 -18.46 -2.62
C LYS A 182 -2.41 -17.54 -1.40
N TYR A 183 -1.75 -17.99 -0.34
CA TYR A 183 -1.84 -17.32 0.97
C TYR A 183 -1.20 -15.94 0.94
N GLU A 184 -0.10 -15.79 0.23
CA GLU A 184 0.63 -14.53 0.15
C GLU A 184 -0.21 -13.45 -0.56
N GLU A 185 -0.90 -13.80 -1.64
CA GLU A 185 -1.85 -12.93 -2.35
C GLU A 185 -3.07 -12.59 -1.45
N ALA A 186 -3.59 -13.57 -0.72
CA ALA A 186 -4.68 -13.36 0.23
C ALA A 186 -4.30 -12.37 1.34
N LEU A 187 -3.11 -12.55 1.94
CA LEU A 187 -2.55 -11.63 2.94
C LEU A 187 -2.36 -10.23 2.36
N PHE A 188 -1.88 -10.13 1.12
CA PHE A 188 -1.75 -8.84 0.44
C PHE A 188 -3.09 -8.11 0.29
N VAL A 189 -4.15 -8.80 -0.14
CA VAL A 189 -5.49 -8.20 -0.29
C VAL A 189 -6.00 -7.63 1.03
N LEU A 190 -5.91 -8.41 2.12
CA LEU A 190 -6.42 -8.03 3.44
C LEU A 190 -5.60 -6.90 4.07
N LEU A 191 -4.28 -7.03 4.07
CA LEU A 191 -3.38 -6.07 4.72
C LEU A 191 -3.23 -4.75 3.93
N SER A 192 -3.76 -4.72 2.71
CA SER A 192 -3.84 -3.49 1.90
C SER A 192 -5.10 -2.67 2.20
N VAL A 193 -6.07 -3.19 2.96
CA VAL A 193 -7.27 -2.42 3.31
C VAL A 193 -6.88 -1.20 4.14
N PRO A 194 -7.36 0.01 3.81
CA PRO A 194 -6.98 1.22 4.54
C PRO A 194 -7.53 1.22 5.97
N ASP A 195 -6.71 1.63 6.94
CA ASP A 195 -7.09 1.75 8.36
C ASP A 195 -8.25 2.71 8.62
N VAL A 196 -8.41 3.71 7.76
CA VAL A 196 -9.56 4.62 7.75
C VAL A 196 -10.89 3.89 7.53
N CYS A 197 -10.88 2.74 6.84
CA CYS A 197 -12.06 1.91 6.61
C CYS A 197 -12.26 0.96 7.79
N ARG A 198 -12.40 1.51 9.01
CA ARG A 198 -12.21 0.82 10.31
C ARG A 198 -12.85 -0.55 10.39
N GLU A 199 -14.15 -0.67 10.11
CA GLU A 199 -14.85 -1.96 10.21
C GLU A 199 -14.23 -3.00 9.27
N CYS A 200 -13.92 -2.61 8.03
CA CYS A 200 -13.32 -3.53 7.08
C CYS A 200 -11.87 -3.83 7.39
N PHE A 201 -11.13 -2.84 7.87
CA PHE A 201 -9.75 -3.00 8.32
C PHE A 201 -9.65 -3.99 9.48
N ASP A 202 -10.49 -3.83 10.50
CA ASP A 202 -10.51 -4.71 11.68
C ASP A 202 -10.82 -6.16 11.27
N LYS A 203 -11.89 -6.37 10.48
CA LYS A 203 -12.22 -7.71 9.94
C LYS A 203 -11.11 -8.29 9.06
N SER A 204 -10.45 -7.44 8.26
CA SER A 204 -9.35 -7.89 7.41
C SER A 204 -8.14 -8.28 8.24
N MET A 205 -7.87 -7.57 9.34
CA MET A 205 -6.78 -7.89 10.24
C MET A 205 -7.03 -9.23 10.95
N ASP A 206 -8.24 -9.45 11.46
CA ASP A 206 -8.62 -10.72 12.09
C ASP A 206 -8.47 -11.90 11.11
N LEU A 207 -9.01 -11.76 9.89
CA LEU A 207 -8.90 -12.79 8.86
C LEU A 207 -7.43 -12.99 8.41
N SER A 208 -6.61 -11.94 8.41
CA SER A 208 -5.19 -12.07 8.05
C SER A 208 -4.42 -12.94 9.03
N VAL A 209 -4.75 -12.90 10.32
CA VAL A 209 -4.16 -13.79 11.33
C VAL A 209 -4.56 -15.24 11.08
N GLU A 210 -5.82 -15.49 10.74
CA GLU A 210 -6.29 -16.84 10.39
C GLU A 210 -5.56 -17.38 9.14
N ILE A 211 -5.49 -16.60 8.07
CA ILE A 211 -4.82 -16.99 6.83
C ILE A 211 -3.31 -17.17 7.04
N TYR A 212 -2.67 -16.32 7.85
CA TYR A 212 -1.26 -16.50 8.19
C TYR A 212 -1.03 -17.83 8.92
N LYS A 213 -1.90 -18.24 9.85
CA LYS A 213 -1.78 -19.55 10.52
C LYS A 213 -1.87 -20.70 9.50
N GLN A 214 -2.78 -20.61 8.53
CA GLN A 214 -2.86 -21.61 7.45
C GLN A 214 -1.59 -21.65 6.60
N TYR A 215 -1.04 -20.49 6.24
CA TYR A 215 0.24 -20.38 5.55
C TYR A 215 1.40 -20.97 6.36
N ALA A 216 1.49 -20.63 7.64
CA ALA A 216 2.51 -21.10 8.55
C ALA A 216 2.47 -22.62 8.67
N ASN A 217 1.29 -23.22 8.80
CA ASN A 217 1.10 -24.67 8.83
C ASN A 217 1.46 -25.35 7.50
N TYR A 218 1.10 -24.72 6.37
CA TYR A 218 1.52 -25.18 5.05
C TYR A 218 3.05 -25.20 4.92
N LYS A 219 3.72 -24.10 5.26
CA LYS A 219 5.18 -23.96 5.20
C LYS A 219 5.90 -24.88 6.18
N CYS A 220 5.36 -25.02 7.37
CA CYS A 220 5.81 -25.97 8.38
C CYS A 220 5.89 -27.40 7.83
N THR A 221 4.86 -27.84 7.09
CA THR A 221 4.87 -29.15 6.42
C THR A 221 5.99 -29.24 5.37
N GLU A 222 6.15 -28.21 4.52
CA GLU A 222 7.20 -28.15 3.51
C GLU A 222 8.62 -28.19 4.13
N TYR A 223 8.85 -27.39 5.18
CA TYR A 223 10.14 -27.30 5.85
C TYR A 223 10.48 -28.59 6.60
N MET A 224 9.52 -29.21 7.29
CA MET A 224 9.74 -30.49 7.95
C MET A 224 10.06 -31.60 6.94
N ALA A 225 9.37 -31.64 5.81
CA ALA A 225 9.67 -32.59 4.74
C ALA A 225 11.08 -32.36 4.17
N GLY A 226 11.44 -31.11 3.90
CA GLY A 226 12.78 -30.72 3.43
C GLY A 226 13.89 -31.10 4.41
N ALA A 227 13.69 -30.81 5.71
CA ALA A 227 14.63 -31.15 6.77
C ALA A 227 14.84 -32.67 6.89
N LYS A 228 13.75 -33.45 6.93
CA LYS A 228 13.81 -34.92 6.98
C LYS A 228 14.48 -35.51 5.76
N ALA A 229 14.18 -35.01 4.56
CA ALA A 229 14.81 -35.47 3.33
C ALA A 229 16.31 -35.13 3.27
N ALA A 230 16.70 -33.92 3.70
CA ALA A 230 18.11 -33.55 3.81
C ALA A 230 18.84 -34.44 4.82
N TRP A 231 18.21 -34.71 5.97
CA TRP A 231 18.78 -35.57 7.00
C TRP A 231 18.90 -37.03 6.56
N ALA A 232 17.92 -37.57 5.83
CA ALA A 232 18.01 -38.91 5.25
C ALA A 232 19.19 -39.07 4.27
N ASN A 233 19.68 -37.96 3.69
CA ASN A 233 20.89 -37.90 2.86
C ASN A 233 22.15 -37.52 3.67
N MET A 234 22.10 -37.58 5.01
CA MET A 234 23.18 -37.19 5.93
C MET A 234 23.68 -35.76 5.73
N ASN A 235 22.84 -34.85 5.22
CA ASN A 235 23.19 -33.45 5.02
C ASN A 235 22.62 -32.60 6.16
N ALA A 236 23.37 -32.50 7.26
CA ALA A 236 22.97 -31.78 8.46
C ALA A 236 22.83 -30.26 8.24
N ASP A 237 23.71 -29.65 7.43
CA ASP A 237 23.65 -28.21 7.14
C ASP A 237 22.38 -27.83 6.38
N LYS A 238 22.00 -28.64 5.38
CA LYS A 238 20.76 -28.43 4.64
C LYS A 238 19.53 -28.72 5.49
N ALA A 239 19.60 -29.70 6.40
CA ALA A 239 18.53 -29.93 7.36
C ALA A 239 18.36 -28.72 8.30
N ALA A 240 19.46 -28.15 8.79
CA ALA A 240 19.47 -26.93 9.60
C ALA A 240 18.89 -25.73 8.86
N GLU A 241 19.16 -25.57 7.56
CA GLU A 241 18.58 -24.50 6.74
C GLU A 241 17.04 -24.56 6.71
N TYR A 242 16.46 -25.76 6.56
CA TYR A 242 15.01 -25.95 6.62
C TYR A 242 14.46 -25.75 8.03
N LEU A 243 15.11 -26.32 9.05
CA LEU A 243 14.69 -26.20 10.45
C LEU A 243 14.75 -24.75 10.94
N GLY A 244 15.73 -23.96 10.48
CA GLY A 244 15.87 -22.55 10.83
C GLY A 244 14.75 -21.65 10.31
N LYS A 245 13.96 -22.13 9.34
CA LYS A 245 12.78 -21.44 8.81
C LYS A 245 11.52 -21.71 9.65
N ILE A 246 11.56 -22.68 10.56
CA ILE A 246 10.44 -23.01 11.46
C ILE A 246 10.49 -22.10 12.68
N THR A 247 9.38 -21.42 12.95
CA THR A 247 9.24 -20.49 14.07
C THR A 247 8.33 -21.07 15.17
N PRO A 248 8.44 -20.60 16.43
CA PRO A 248 7.67 -21.14 17.56
C PRO A 248 6.14 -21.08 17.43
N ASP A 249 5.61 -20.24 16.55
CA ASP A 249 4.19 -20.13 16.23
C ASP A 249 3.68 -21.19 15.24
N MET A 250 4.59 -21.90 14.55
CA MET A 250 4.24 -22.99 13.66
C MET A 250 3.90 -24.28 14.42
N GLU A 251 2.91 -25.02 13.93
CA GLU A 251 2.42 -26.24 14.59
C GLU A 251 3.49 -27.33 14.76
N CYS A 252 4.42 -27.47 13.79
CA CYS A 252 5.51 -28.46 13.85
C CYS A 252 6.74 -28.02 14.65
N TYR A 253 6.70 -26.89 15.35
CA TYR A 253 7.88 -26.42 16.07
C TYR A 253 8.43 -27.46 17.06
N THR A 254 7.56 -28.16 17.79
CA THR A 254 7.96 -29.20 18.74
C THR A 254 8.61 -30.42 18.06
N ASP A 255 8.13 -30.80 16.88
CA ASP A 255 8.72 -31.89 16.09
C ASP A 255 10.04 -31.47 15.43
N ALA A 256 10.16 -30.20 15.03
CA ALA A 256 11.39 -29.63 14.52
C ALA A 256 12.49 -29.62 15.59
N VAL A 257 12.16 -29.21 16.83
CA VAL A 257 13.08 -29.27 17.98
C VAL A 257 13.57 -30.71 18.19
N ARG A 258 12.66 -31.69 18.15
CA ARG A 258 13.02 -33.10 18.31
C ARG A 258 13.97 -33.59 17.22
N LEU A 259 13.74 -33.20 15.97
CA LEU A 259 14.63 -33.54 14.86
C LEU A 259 16.00 -32.84 15.00
N THR A 260 16.03 -31.59 15.45
CA THR A 260 17.29 -30.89 15.78
C THR A 260 18.07 -31.64 16.86
N ASP A 261 17.42 -32.09 17.94
CA ASP A 261 18.08 -32.83 19.00
C ASP A 261 18.65 -34.17 18.49
N GLU A 262 17.89 -34.89 17.66
CA GLU A 262 18.34 -36.14 17.02
C GLU A 262 19.61 -35.91 16.16
N ILE A 263 19.60 -34.88 15.31
CA ILE A 263 20.75 -34.54 14.47
C ILE A 263 21.94 -34.14 15.34
N THR A 264 21.74 -33.33 16.39
CA THR A 264 22.82 -32.92 17.31
C THR A 264 23.50 -34.14 17.92
N GLN A 265 22.71 -35.06 18.47
CA GLN A 265 23.23 -36.26 19.12
C GLN A 265 24.01 -37.14 18.14
N LYS A 266 23.50 -37.31 16.91
CA LYS A 266 24.18 -38.08 15.88
C LYS A 266 25.50 -37.42 15.45
N MET A 267 25.50 -36.10 15.24
CA MET A 267 26.71 -35.35 14.89
C MET A 267 27.79 -35.44 15.98
N LEU A 268 27.40 -35.29 17.25
CA LEU A 268 28.31 -35.47 18.39
C LEU A 268 28.88 -36.90 18.44
N ALA A 269 28.04 -37.92 18.21
CA ALA A 269 28.47 -39.32 18.17
C ALA A 269 29.44 -39.62 17.03
N ASP A 270 29.30 -38.92 15.89
CA ASP A 270 30.19 -39.04 14.72
C ASP A 270 31.47 -38.18 14.85
N GLY A 271 31.70 -37.56 16.02
CA GLY A 271 32.92 -36.80 16.33
C GLY A 271 32.88 -35.32 15.93
N ALA A 272 31.71 -34.77 15.60
CA ALA A 272 31.55 -33.34 15.41
C ALA A 272 31.48 -32.64 16.77
N ASN A 273 32.55 -31.94 17.15
CA ASN A 273 32.65 -31.39 18.51
C ASN A 273 31.81 -30.11 18.74
N VAL A 274 31.20 -29.52 17.68
CA VAL A 274 30.63 -28.15 17.72
C VAL A 274 29.44 -27.94 16.76
N TRP A 275 28.51 -28.88 16.59
CA TRP A 275 27.28 -28.54 15.86
C TRP A 275 26.39 -27.61 16.72
N ASP A 276 26.48 -26.29 16.50
CA ASP A 276 25.80 -25.24 17.30
C ASP A 276 24.57 -24.66 16.57
N PHE A 277 23.73 -25.54 16.00
CA PHE A 277 22.45 -25.11 15.47
C PHE A 277 21.43 -24.96 16.60
N LYS A 278 20.85 -23.76 16.74
CA LYS A 278 19.80 -23.47 17.72
C LYS A 278 18.56 -22.93 17.03
N MET A 279 17.43 -23.53 17.34
CA MET A 279 16.13 -23.05 16.89
C MET A 279 15.74 -21.75 17.61
N LYS A 280 14.94 -20.91 16.94
CA LYS A 280 14.39 -19.67 17.52
C LYS A 280 13.48 -19.98 18.72
N GLN A 281 13.46 -19.13 19.73
CA GLN A 281 12.55 -19.22 20.90
C GLN A 281 11.83 -17.87 21.08
N TYR A 282 10.58 -17.88 21.56
CA TYR A 282 9.80 -16.68 21.90
C TYR A 282 9.40 -16.72 23.37
N ASP A 283 9.56 -15.60 24.07
CA ASP A 283 9.39 -15.53 25.53
C ASP A 283 7.95 -15.23 25.99
N ASP A 284 7.05 -14.72 25.13
CA ASP A 284 5.70 -14.31 25.57
C ASP A 284 4.55 -14.55 24.56
N SER A 285 3.34 -14.70 25.10
CA SER A 285 2.13 -15.08 24.34
C SER A 285 1.30 -13.92 23.79
N ILE A 286 1.34 -12.74 24.42
CA ILE A 286 0.57 -11.54 24.01
C ILE A 286 1.20 -10.81 22.80
N GLU A 287 2.44 -11.15 22.45
CA GLU A 287 3.13 -10.62 21.27
C GLU A 287 2.74 -11.35 19.97
N LYS A 288 2.15 -12.55 20.07
CA LYS A 288 2.00 -13.49 18.94
C LYS A 288 1.15 -12.95 17.79
N ASP A 289 -0.07 -12.48 18.04
CA ASP A 289 -0.93 -12.00 16.94
C ASP A 289 -0.34 -10.75 16.26
N LYS A 290 0.29 -9.86 17.02
CA LYS A 290 1.01 -8.71 16.45
C LYS A 290 2.19 -9.14 15.58
N MET A 291 2.94 -10.16 16.03
CA MET A 291 4.03 -10.74 15.26
C MET A 291 3.52 -11.45 14.00
N MET A 292 2.39 -12.15 14.08
CA MET A 292 1.75 -12.79 12.91
C MET A 292 1.30 -11.75 11.89
N ILE A 293 0.69 -10.66 12.35
CA ILE A 293 0.33 -9.53 11.48
C ILE A 293 1.58 -8.94 10.84
N GLN A 294 2.66 -8.74 11.62
CA GLN A 294 3.91 -8.19 11.12
C GLN A 294 4.57 -9.13 10.10
N ALA A 295 4.64 -10.42 10.39
CA ALA A 295 5.12 -11.44 9.46
C ALA A 295 4.24 -11.52 8.20
N GLY A 296 2.91 -11.46 8.37
CA GLY A 296 1.95 -11.37 7.28
C GLY A 296 2.17 -10.13 6.41
N LYS A 297 2.48 -8.98 7.00
CA LYS A 297 2.86 -7.76 6.26
C LYS A 297 4.15 -7.95 5.49
N GLU A 298 5.17 -8.55 6.10
CA GLU A 298 6.43 -8.84 5.41
C GLU A 298 6.22 -9.80 4.24
N ILE A 299 5.37 -10.81 4.40
CA ILE A 299 4.97 -11.73 3.32
C ILE A 299 4.21 -10.97 2.22
N ALA A 300 3.22 -10.16 2.59
CA ALA A 300 2.43 -9.37 1.64
C ALA A 300 3.33 -8.40 0.85
N VAL A 301 4.26 -7.73 1.54
CA VAL A 301 5.27 -6.87 0.93
C VAL A 301 6.15 -7.71 0.00
N ALA A 302 6.77 -8.78 0.47
CA ALA A 302 7.64 -9.62 -0.35
C ALA A 302 6.92 -10.22 -1.56
N TRP A 303 5.67 -10.64 -1.40
CA TRP A 303 4.83 -11.12 -2.48
C TRP A 303 4.58 -10.02 -3.49
N ALA A 304 4.24 -8.82 -3.02
CA ALA A 304 4.14 -7.69 -3.91
C ALA A 304 5.49 -7.54 -4.67
N TYR A 305 6.62 -7.38 -3.97
CA TYR A 305 7.96 -7.09 -4.55
C TYR A 305 8.45 -8.14 -5.55
N TRP A 306 8.31 -9.42 -5.21
CA TRP A 306 8.97 -10.52 -5.93
C TRP A 306 7.97 -11.46 -6.61
N GLY A 307 6.89 -11.82 -5.93
CA GLY A 307 5.86 -12.73 -6.45
C GLY A 307 4.94 -12.08 -7.48
N ALA A 308 4.73 -10.78 -7.33
CA ALA A 308 3.96 -9.92 -8.20
C ALA A 308 4.88 -8.94 -8.93
N ALA A 309 6.13 -9.33 -9.26
CA ALA A 309 7.05 -8.50 -10.05
C ALA A 309 6.43 -7.92 -11.36
N PRO A 310 5.47 -8.59 -12.04
CA PRO A 310 4.69 -7.98 -13.13
C PRO A 310 3.72 -6.86 -12.71
N TYR A 311 3.42 -6.73 -11.41
CA TYR A 311 2.53 -5.75 -10.76
C TYR A 311 3.29 -4.70 -9.94
N PHE A 312 4.62 -4.79 -9.85
CA PHE A 312 5.47 -3.76 -9.23
C PHE A 312 5.61 -2.52 -10.09
N ASN A 313 5.58 -2.72 -11.39
CA ASN A 313 4.88 -1.82 -12.26
C ASN A 313 3.46 -2.36 -12.33
N TRP A 314 2.52 -1.81 -11.56
CA TRP A 314 1.11 -2.15 -11.71
C TRP A 314 0.81 -2.29 -13.20
N ASP A 315 0.18 -3.38 -13.62
CA ASP A 315 -0.20 -3.46 -15.01
C ASP A 315 -1.20 -2.33 -15.27
N TRP A 316 -0.77 -1.31 -16.00
CA TRP A 316 -1.59 -0.15 -16.34
C TRP A 316 -2.30 -0.33 -17.67
N SER A 317 -2.09 -1.46 -18.36
CA SER A 317 -2.74 -1.75 -19.64
C SER A 317 -4.26 -1.64 -19.56
N TRP A 318 -4.90 -2.03 -18.45
CA TRP A 318 -6.35 -1.90 -18.28
C TRP A 318 -6.86 -0.45 -18.44
N LEU A 319 -6.01 0.56 -18.18
CA LEU A 319 -6.35 1.98 -18.30
C LEU A 319 -5.89 2.61 -19.63
N TYR A 320 -4.83 2.07 -20.25
CA TYR A 320 -4.18 2.67 -21.43
C TYR A 320 -4.26 1.84 -22.71
N GLU A 321 -4.66 0.56 -22.66
CA GLU A 321 -4.94 -0.22 -23.85
C GLU A 321 -6.19 0.32 -24.52
N LYS A 322 -6.04 0.66 -25.81
CA LYS A 322 -7.15 1.06 -26.66
C LYS A 322 -8.15 -0.09 -26.74
N LYS A 323 -9.36 0.15 -26.24
CA LYS A 323 -10.54 -0.50 -26.84
C LYS A 323 -10.83 0.13 -28.20
#